data_AF-A0A8J6SGK7-F1
#
_entry.id   AF-A0A8J6SGK7-F1
#
_cell.length_a   1.000
_cell.length_b   1.000
_cell.length_c   1.000
_cell.angle_alpha   90.00
_cell.angle_beta   90.00
_cell.angle_gamma   90.00
#
_symmetry.space_group_name_H-M   'P 1'
#
loop_
_entity.id
_entity.type
_entity.pdbx_description
1 polymer ?
#
loop_
_entity_poly.entity_id
_entity_poly.type
_entity_poly.pdbx_seq_one_letter_code
_entity_poly.pdbx_strand_id
1 'polypeptide(L)' 'MRRNPNASYVCTYITHEMKKELEEWANEEERSMSWLVAKLIEEALLRRR' A
#
# COMPACT_ATOMS: atom_id res chain seq x y z
N MET A 1 -13.45 -8.20 -12.28
CA MET A 1 -12.51 -7.08 -12.14
C MET A 1 -11.74 -6.90 -13.45
N ARG A 2 -11.78 -5.71 -14.08
CA ARG A 2 -10.87 -5.39 -15.20
C ARG A 2 -9.50 -5.05 -14.60
N ARG A 3 -8.44 -5.77 -14.99
CA ARG A 3 -7.06 -5.41 -14.68
C ARG A 3 -6.76 -4.05 -15.32
N ASN A 4 -6.20 -3.11 -14.57
CA ASN A 4 -5.62 -1.90 -15.13
C ASN A 4 -4.37 -2.30 -15.94
N PRO A 5 -4.35 -2.12 -17.28
CA PRO A 5 -3.24 -2.57 -18.12
C PRO A 5 -1.92 -1.83 -17.84
N ASN A 6 -1.99 -0.69 -17.16
CA ASN A 6 -0.83 0.13 -16.79
C ASN A 6 -0.40 -0.05 -15.33
N ALA A 7 -1.02 -0.98 -14.59
CA ALA A 7 -0.62 -1.26 -13.22
C ALA A 7 0.62 -2.17 -13.19
N SER A 8 1.64 -1.74 -12.48
CA SER A 8 2.81 -2.55 -12.11
C SER A 8 2.85 -2.74 -10.60
N TYR A 9 3.47 -3.83 -10.14
CA TYR A 9 3.67 -4.09 -8.71
C TYR A 9 5.15 -4.20 -8.40
N VAL A 10 5.49 -3.90 -7.16
CA VAL A 10 6.81 -4.15 -6.57
C VAL A 10 6.65 -5.15 -5.43
N CYS A 11 7.62 -6.03 -5.24
CA CYS A 11 7.66 -6.96 -4.13
C CYS A 11 8.82 -6.56 -3.20
N THR A 12 8.57 -6.51 -1.90
CA THR A 12 9.59 -6.23 -0.90
C THR A 12 9.31 -7.03 0.37
N TYR A 13 10.34 -7.20 1.20
CA TYR A 13 10.21 -7.82 2.50
C TYR A 13 10.07 -6.75 3.58
N ILE A 14 9.12 -6.96 4.48
CA ILE A 14 8.89 -6.15 5.68
C ILE A 14 8.87 -7.06 6.90
N THR A 15 9.09 -6.51 8.09
CA THR A 15 8.96 -7.29 9.33
C THR A 15 7.50 -7.70 9.55
N HIS A 16 7.29 -8.74 10.36
CA HIS A 16 5.93 -9.15 10.75
C HIS A 16 5.17 -8.05 11.50
N GLU A 17 5.88 -7.25 12.31
CA GLU A 17 5.32 -6.11 13.04
C GLU A 17 4.79 -5.03 12.10
N MET A 18 5.61 -4.62 11.12
CA MET A 18 5.18 -3.66 10.10
C MET A 18 3.96 -4.16 9.31
N LYS A 19 3.94 -5.45 8.96
CA LYS A 19 2.79 -6.04 8.26
C LYS A 19 1.52 -5.95 9.11
N LYS A 20 1.60 -6.28 10.40
CA LYS A 20 0.47 -6.24 11.32
C LYS A 20 -0.09 -4.82 11.46
N GLU A 21 0.78 -3.85 11.64
CA GLU A 21 0.39 -2.43 11.72
C GLU A 21 -0.32 -1.95 10.44
N LEU A 22 0.20 -2.34 9.27
CA LEU A 22 -0.43 -2.02 7.98
C LEU A 22 -1.80 -2.71 7.80
N GLU A 23 -1.97 -3.94 8.30
CA GLU A 23 -3.24 -4.66 8.27
C GLU A 23 -4.28 -4.02 9.19
N GLU A 24 -3.87 -3.61 10.40
CA GLU A 24 -4.73 -2.90 11.36
C GLU A 24 -5.17 -1.55 10.80
N TRP A 25 -4.23 -0.74 10.27
CA TRP A 25 -4.56 0.55 9.67
C TRP A 25 -5.48 0.40 8.46
N ALA A 26 -5.22 -0.54 7.56
CA ALA A 26 -6.09 -0.78 6.42
C ALA A 26 -7.52 -1.17 6.84
N ASN A 27 -7.66 -1.92 7.93
CA ASN A 27 -8.96 -2.30 8.50
C ASN A 27 -9.70 -1.09 9.09
N GLU A 28 -9.01 -0.22 9.83
CA GLU A 28 -9.59 1.03 10.36
C GLU A 28 -10.14 1.95 9.26
N GLU A 29 -9.49 1.96 8.09
CA GLU A 29 -9.94 2.76 6.94
C GLU A 29 -10.97 2.03 6.04
N GLU A 30 -11.36 0.80 6.38
CA GLU A 30 -12.21 -0.06 5.54
C GLU A 30 -11.64 -0.20 4.10
N ARG A 31 -10.32 -0.42 4.00
CA ARG A 31 -9.59 -0.56 2.72
C ARG A 31 -8.72 -1.81 2.71
N SER A 32 -8.18 -2.13 1.53
CA SER A 32 -7.18 -3.20 1.41
C SER A 32 -5.80 -2.67 1.75
N MET A 33 -4.94 -3.52 2.31
CA MET A 33 -3.53 -3.19 2.57
C MET A 33 -2.81 -2.75 1.29
N SER A 34 -3.13 -3.33 0.13
CA SER A 34 -2.58 -2.91 -1.16
C SER A 34 -2.98 -1.49 -1.57
N TRP A 35 -4.19 -1.05 -1.21
CA TRP A 35 -4.65 0.32 -1.44
C TRP A 35 -3.91 1.30 -0.51
N LEU A 36 -3.80 0.96 0.78
CA LEU A 36 -3.10 1.77 1.77
C LEU A 36 -1.64 1.98 1.38
N VAL A 37 -0.93 0.90 1.07
CA VAL A 37 0.48 0.96 0.64
C VAL A 37 0.64 1.78 -0.65
N ALA A 38 -0.28 1.67 -1.61
CA ALA A 38 -0.24 2.48 -2.81
C ALA A 38 -0.37 4.00 -2.49
N LYS A 39 -1.21 4.36 -1.51
CA LYS A 39 -1.35 5.75 -1.04
C LYS A 39 -0.13 6.27 -0.32
N LEU A 40 0.45 5.46 0.56
CA LEU A 40 1.71 5.82 1.22
C LEU A 40 2.85 6.05 0.22
N ILE A 41 2.94 5.23 -0.83
CA ILE A 41 3.91 5.41 -1.92
C ILE A 41 3.63 6.70 -2.70
N GLU A 42 2.37 6.96 -3.06
CA GLU A 42 1.95 8.18 -3.76
C GLU A 42 2.34 9.44 -2.96
N GLU A 43 2.02 9.48 -1.66
CA GLU A 43 2.38 10.59 -0.78
C GLU A 43 3.89 10.78 -0.63
N ALA A 44 4.65 9.70 -0.46
CA ALA A 44 6.11 9.77 -0.36
C ALA A 44 6.74 10.33 -1.65
N LEU A 45 6.22 9.93 -2.81
CA LEU A 45 6.66 10.45 -4.11
C LEU A 45 6.30 11.92 -4.31
N LEU A 46 5.13 12.35 -3.83
CA LEU A 46 4.72 13.76 -3.87
C LEU A 46 5.62 14.62 -2.98
N ARG A 47 5.93 14.17 -1.75
CA ARG A 47 6.80 14.90 -0.81
C ARG A 47 8.26 15.00 -1.26
N ARG A 48 8.71 14.07 -2.12
CA ARG A 48 10.07 14.05 -2.66
C ARG A 48 10.27 15.06 -3.80
N ARG A 49 9.20 15.44 -4.50
CA ARG A 49 9.22 16.36 -5.65
C ARG A 49 9.17 17.80 -5.17
#